data_AF-A0A2T2VZC0-F1
#
_entry.id   AF-A0A2T2VZC0-F1
#
_cell.length_a   1.000
_cell.length_b   1.000
_cell.length_c   1.000
_cell.angle_alpha   90.00
_cell.angle_beta   90.00
_cell.angle_gamma   90.00
#
_symmetry.space_group_name_H-M   'P 1'
#
loop_
_entity.id
_entity.type
_entity.pdbx_description
1 polymer ?
#
loop_
_entity_poly.entity_id
_entity_poly.type
_entity_poly.pdbx_seq_one_letter_code
_entity_poly.pdbx_strand_id
1 'polypeptide(L)'
;MAKSRSIFVCNECGAESPQYFGRCPVCNSWNSLVEQAQPAKETAVRASALGRSRGGAIATKSSQPRLAMTLNQIQDHPQARLPSGYGELDRVLGGGIVPGSLVLLGGDPGIGKSTLLLQVANQLAARQRVLYVCAEESGQQVKLRWQRLGPIGSDGVGGSGSGSKGKRQKAKNEVVEDPEAYEAAGVEAVDA
;
A
#
# COMPACT_ATOMS: atom_id res chain seq x y z
N MET A 1 -18.27 13.86 13.83
CA MET A 1 -17.94 15.13 14.49
C MET A 1 -17.66 16.15 13.40
N ALA A 2 -18.34 17.29 13.42
CA ALA A 2 -18.18 18.34 12.40
C ALA A 2 -16.73 18.85 12.41
N LYS A 3 -16.08 18.83 11.24
CA LYS A 3 -14.72 19.33 11.06
C LYS A 3 -14.74 20.83 11.35
N SER A 4 -14.10 21.26 12.44
CA SER A 4 -13.96 22.68 12.79
C SER A 4 -13.17 23.36 11.69
N ARG A 5 -13.83 24.27 10.96
CA ARG A 5 -13.15 25.16 10.01
C ARG A 5 -12.59 26.34 10.80
N SER A 6 -11.29 26.60 10.67
CA SER A 6 -10.70 27.84 11.16
C SER A 6 -10.83 28.94 10.13
N ILE A 7 -10.98 30.18 10.62
CA ILE A 7 -11.01 31.40 9.82
C ILE A 7 -10.03 32.41 10.41
N PHE A 8 -9.40 33.22 9.59
CA PHE A 8 -8.46 34.26 10.01
C PHE A 8 -9.18 35.60 10.02
N VAL A 9 -9.22 36.26 11.18
CA VAL A 9 -9.90 37.55 11.37
C VAL A 9 -8.85 38.63 11.62
N CYS A 10 -8.91 39.73 10.87
CA CYS A 10 -8.02 40.87 11.06
C CYS A 10 -8.42 41.67 12.31
N ASN A 11 -7.50 41.82 13.28
CA ASN A 11 -7.74 42.65 14.48
C ASN A 11 -7.93 44.14 14.18
N GLU A 12 -7.45 44.64 13.03
CA GLU A 12 -7.48 46.06 12.69
C GLU A 12 -8.79 46.48 12.01
N CYS A 13 -9.32 45.63 11.12
CA CYS A 13 -10.49 45.97 10.30
C CYS A 13 -11.60 44.93 10.32
N GLY A 14 -11.46 43.84 11.09
CA GLY A 14 -12.45 42.78 11.21
C GLY A 14 -12.63 41.91 9.96
N ALA A 15 -11.78 42.06 8.93
CA ALA A 15 -11.90 41.26 7.71
C ALA A 15 -11.61 39.79 7.97
N GLU A 16 -12.47 38.92 7.46
CA GLU A 16 -12.34 37.46 7.58
C GLU A 16 -11.73 36.84 6.30
N SER A 17 -10.83 35.88 6.46
CA SER A 17 -10.19 35.15 5.37
C SER A 17 -10.07 33.66 5.71
N PRO A 18 -10.32 32.74 4.78
CA PRO A 18 -10.15 31.31 5.02
C PRO A 18 -8.70 30.85 5.10
N GLN A 19 -7.74 31.70 4.72
CA GLN A 19 -6.31 31.37 4.66
C GLN A 19 -5.46 32.55 5.18
N TYR A 20 -4.33 32.23 5.81
CA TYR A 20 -3.39 33.23 6.31
C TYR A 20 -2.47 33.73 5.18
N PHE A 21 -2.42 35.05 4.99
CA PHE A 21 -1.63 35.68 3.93
C PHE A 21 -0.52 36.61 4.45
N GLY A 22 -0.27 36.66 5.77
CA GLY A 22 0.70 37.57 6.41
C GLY A 22 0.32 39.05 6.39
N ARG A 23 -0.46 39.48 5.40
CA ARG A 23 -1.03 40.83 5.23
C ARG A 23 -2.54 40.74 5.02
N CYS A 24 -3.29 41.62 5.67
CA CYS A 24 -4.73 41.70 5.50
C CYS A 24 -5.09 42.24 4.10
N PRO A 25 -5.94 41.54 3.30
CA PRO A 25 -6.28 41.96 1.94
C PRO A 25 -7.17 43.21 1.87
N VAL A 26 -7.83 43.58 2.99
CA VAL A 26 -8.74 44.74 3.05
C VAL A 26 -8.01 46.00 3.53
N CYS A 27 -7.44 45.98 4.73
CA CYS A 27 -6.78 47.16 5.32
C CYS A 27 -5.26 47.22 5.11
N ASN A 28 -4.67 46.24 4.41
CA ASN A 28 -3.23 46.18 4.12
C ASN A 28 -2.28 46.10 5.33
N SER A 29 -2.81 45.95 6.55
CA SER A 29 -2.02 45.76 7.76
C SER A 29 -1.28 44.43 7.77
N TRP A 30 -0.04 44.44 8.25
CA TRP A 30 0.80 43.25 8.39
C TRP A 30 0.58 42.61 9.76
N ASN A 31 0.68 41.27 9.84
CA ASN A 31 0.59 40.48 11.07
C ASN A 31 -0.68 40.73 11.91
N SER A 32 -1.74 41.27 11.32
CA SER A 32 -3.00 41.59 12.01
C SER A 32 -4.03 40.47 11.96
N LEU A 33 -3.80 39.42 11.17
CA LEU A 33 -4.71 38.28 11.01
C LEU A 33 -4.53 37.27 12.16
N VAL A 34 -5.60 37.01 12.92
CA VAL A 34 -5.62 36.07 14.04
C VAL A 34 -6.56 34.91 13.71
N GLU A 35 -6.11 33.67 13.96
CA GLU A 35 -6.93 32.47 13.75
C GLU A 35 -8.03 32.36 14.81
N GLN A 36 -9.27 32.20 14.35
CA GLN A 36 -10.44 31.94 15.18
C GLN A 36 -11.12 30.64 14.74
N ALA A 37 -11.45 29.79 15.70
CA ALA A 37 -12.24 28.59 15.44
C ALA A 37 -13.72 28.99 15.32
N GLN A 38 -14.34 28.80 14.16
CA GLN A 38 -15.79 28.99 14.06
C GLN A 38 -16.54 27.79 14.64
N PRO A 39 -17.51 28.00 15.54
CA PRO A 39 -18.47 26.96 15.91
C PRO A 39 -19.29 26.60 14.66
N ALA A 40 -19.50 25.31 14.44
CA ALA A 40 -20.26 24.83 13.30
C ALA A 40 -21.70 25.38 13.35
N LYS A 41 -22.03 26.33 12.47
CA LYS A 41 -23.42 26.72 12.23
C LYS A 41 -24.15 25.53 11.62
N GLU A 42 -25.15 25.02 12.33
CA GLU A 42 -26.11 24.04 11.81
C GLU A 42 -26.97 24.70 10.73
N THR A 43 -26.46 24.79 9.50
CA THR A 43 -27.29 25.03 8.34
C THR A 43 -27.89 23.70 7.90
N ALA A 44 -29.14 23.48 8.30
CA ALA A 44 -30.01 22.43 7.78
C ALA A 44 -30.23 22.63 6.27
N VAL A 45 -29.31 22.15 5.45
CA VAL A 45 -29.53 22.01 4.01
C VAL A 45 -30.23 20.67 3.80
N ARG A 46 -31.52 20.75 3.46
CA ARG A 46 -32.32 19.62 2.97
C ARG A 46 -31.69 19.11 1.68
N ALA A 47 -30.90 18.03 1.78
CA ALA A 47 -30.49 17.25 0.62
C ALA A 47 -31.63 16.31 0.24
N SER A 48 -32.28 16.65 -0.88
CA SER A 48 -33.18 15.81 -1.64
C SER A 48 -32.54 14.46 -1.95
N ALA A 49 -33.37 13.43 -1.84
CA ALA A 49 -33.05 12.04 -2.11
C ALA A 49 -32.56 11.83 -3.55
N LEU A 50 -31.40 11.19 -3.73
CA LEU A 50 -31.09 10.26 -4.82
C LEU A 50 -29.73 9.59 -4.54
N GLY A 51 -29.73 8.25 -4.54
CA GLY A 51 -28.49 7.44 -4.57
C GLY A 51 -28.12 6.74 -3.26
N ARG A 52 -28.91 5.76 -2.82
CA ARG A 52 -28.42 4.73 -1.88
C ARG A 52 -27.50 3.79 -2.66
N SER A 53 -26.19 3.89 -2.47
CA SER A 53 -25.28 2.76 -2.67
C SER A 53 -24.54 2.49 -1.37
N ARG A 54 -24.61 1.23 -0.94
CA ARG A 54 -24.00 0.70 0.27
C ARG A 54 -22.48 0.74 0.09
N GLY A 55 -21.80 1.62 0.82
CA GLY A 55 -20.36 1.59 1.03
C GLY A 55 -20.10 1.92 2.48
N GLY A 56 -19.85 0.90 3.30
CA GLY A 56 -19.65 1.06 4.73
C GLY A 56 -18.53 2.05 5.02
N ALA A 57 -18.80 2.99 5.92
CA ALA A 57 -17.76 3.84 6.48
C ALA A 57 -16.72 2.92 7.13
N ILE A 58 -15.54 2.81 6.50
CA ILE A 58 -14.36 2.27 7.17
C ILE A 58 -14.09 3.22 8.32
N ALA A 59 -14.44 2.80 9.53
CA ALA A 59 -14.04 3.48 10.75
C ALA A 59 -12.51 3.37 10.83
N THR A 60 -11.81 4.36 10.29
CA THR A 60 -10.39 4.52 10.52
C THR A 60 -10.24 4.83 12.01
N LYS A 61 -9.87 3.82 12.81
CA LYS A 61 -9.40 4.06 14.17
C LYS A 61 -8.23 5.03 14.02
N SER A 62 -8.41 6.28 14.46
CA SER A 62 -7.32 7.24 14.46
C SER A 62 -6.20 6.63 15.30
N SER A 63 -4.98 6.65 14.76
CA SER A 63 -3.80 6.27 15.52
C SER A 63 -3.70 7.24 16.70
N GLN A 64 -4.11 6.79 17.89
CA GLN A 64 -3.93 7.58 19.09
C GLN A 64 -2.43 7.77 19.32
N PRO A 65 -1.97 8.97 19.66
CA PRO A 65 -0.58 9.20 20.01
C PRO A 65 -0.22 8.30 21.20
N ARG A 66 0.79 7.44 21.01
CA ARG A 66 1.32 6.63 22.11
C ARG A 66 2.07 7.56 23.06
N LEU A 67 1.88 7.35 24.36
CA LEU A 67 2.67 8.02 25.40
C LEU A 67 4.16 7.70 25.19
N ALA A 68 5.04 8.65 25.46
CA ALA A 68 6.48 8.40 25.45
C ALA A 68 6.83 7.38 26.53
N MET A 69 7.56 6.33 26.16
CA MET A 69 7.95 5.23 27.04
C MET A 69 9.48 5.16 27.11
N THR A 70 10.02 4.73 28.24
CA THR A 70 11.46 4.41 28.36
C THR A 70 11.77 3.08 27.68
N LEU A 71 13.01 2.84 27.25
CA LEU A 71 13.39 1.60 26.56
C LEU A 71 13.05 0.33 27.38
N ASN A 72 13.20 0.37 28.70
CA ASN A 72 12.89 -0.76 29.59
C ASN A 72 11.38 -1.11 29.65
N GLN A 73 10.52 -0.22 29.17
CA GLN A 73 9.07 -0.42 29.11
C GLN A 73 8.62 -0.90 27.72
N ILE A 74 9.52 -0.99 26.73
CA ILE A 74 9.22 -1.52 25.40
C ILE A 74 9.18 -3.05 25.51
N GLN A 75 8.02 -3.61 25.21
CA GLN A 75 7.85 -5.05 25.11
C GLN A 75 8.20 -5.53 23.70
N ASP A 76 8.88 -6.67 23.62
CA ASP A 76 9.06 -7.36 22.35
C ASP A 76 7.72 -7.93 21.89
N HIS A 77 7.27 -7.47 20.73
CA HIS A 77 6.13 -8.05 20.04
C HIS A 77 6.61 -8.68 18.74
N PRO A 78 6.96 -9.99 18.75
CA PRO A 78 7.35 -10.68 17.54
C PRO A 78 6.17 -10.65 16.55
N GLN A 79 6.41 -10.06 15.38
CA GLN A 79 5.42 -10.06 14.30
C GLN A 79 5.61 -11.28 13.42
N ALA A 80 4.52 -11.96 13.10
CA ALA A 80 4.53 -13.04 12.13
C ALA A 80 4.91 -12.48 10.75
N ARG A 81 5.98 -13.03 10.16
CA ARG A 81 6.48 -12.62 8.85
C ARG A 81 5.91 -13.52 7.76
N LEU A 82 5.65 -12.93 6.60
CA LEU A 82 5.24 -13.65 5.40
C LEU A 82 6.49 -14.05 4.61
N PRO A 83 6.68 -15.34 4.30
CA PRO A 83 7.79 -15.76 3.44
C PRO A 83 7.56 -15.22 2.03
N SER A 84 8.58 -14.56 1.46
CA SER A 84 8.51 -14.06 0.08
C SER A 84 8.57 -15.17 -0.98
N GLY A 85 9.01 -16.36 -0.58
CA GLY A 85 9.32 -17.47 -1.49
C GLY A 85 10.77 -17.50 -1.95
N TYR A 86 11.58 -16.51 -1.56
CA TYR A 86 13.00 -16.41 -1.90
C TYR A 86 13.85 -16.22 -0.64
N GLY A 87 14.63 -17.23 -0.28
CA GLY A 87 15.41 -17.23 0.97
C GLY A 87 16.38 -16.05 1.12
N GLU A 88 17.07 -15.65 0.05
CA GLU A 88 17.97 -14.49 0.10
C GLU A 88 17.22 -13.17 0.31
N LEU A 89 16.04 -13.02 -0.29
CA LEU A 89 15.20 -11.84 -0.05
C LEU A 89 14.68 -11.84 1.39
N ASP A 90 14.20 -12.99 1.89
CA ASP A 90 13.75 -13.13 3.27
C ASP A 90 14.88 -12.80 4.25
N ARG A 91 16.11 -13.22 3.96
CA ARG A 91 17.30 -12.87 4.75
C ARG A 91 17.55 -11.37 4.77
N VAL A 92 17.48 -10.69 3.63
CA VAL A 92 17.62 -9.23 3.54
C VAL A 92 16.51 -8.50 4.31
N LEU A 93 15.28 -9.04 4.31
CA LEU A 93 14.14 -8.50 5.04
C LEU A 93 14.14 -8.86 6.55
N GLY A 94 15.11 -9.64 7.02
CA GLY A 94 15.19 -10.07 8.42
C GLY A 94 14.24 -11.22 8.78
N GLY A 95 14.06 -12.18 7.87
CA GLY A 95 13.22 -13.37 8.02
C GLY A 95 11.89 -13.32 7.25
N GLY A 96 11.73 -12.40 6.29
CA GLY A 96 10.54 -12.26 5.46
C GLY A 96 9.77 -10.95 5.66
N ILE A 97 8.67 -10.80 4.92
CA ILE A 97 7.89 -9.58 4.80
C ILE A 97 7.06 -9.35 6.07
N VAL A 98 7.17 -8.15 6.65
CA VAL A 98 6.39 -7.75 7.83
C VAL A 98 5.04 -7.17 7.42
N PRO A 99 3.90 -7.69 7.90
CA PRO A 99 2.59 -7.11 7.60
C PRO A 99 2.48 -5.65 8.07
N GLY A 100 1.90 -4.78 7.24
CA GLY A 100 1.76 -3.35 7.55
C GLY A 100 3.08 -2.55 7.51
N SER A 101 4.12 -3.11 6.88
CA SER A 101 5.38 -2.41 6.61
C SER A 101 5.42 -1.81 5.21
N LEU A 102 6.35 -0.86 5.02
CA LEU A 102 6.70 -0.31 3.71
C LEU A 102 8.16 -0.68 3.41
N VAL A 103 8.39 -1.29 2.26
CA VAL A 103 9.74 -1.65 1.79
C VAL A 103 10.03 -0.88 0.51
N LEU A 104 11.15 -0.16 0.47
CA LEU A 104 11.63 0.56 -0.70
C LEU A 104 12.74 -0.25 -1.38
N LEU A 105 12.54 -0.60 -2.65
CA LEU A 105 13.56 -1.28 -3.46
C LEU A 105 14.24 -0.27 -4.40
N GLY A 106 15.48 0.10 -4.07
CA GLY A 106 16.32 0.99 -4.87
C GLY A 106 17.28 0.24 -5.80
N GLY A 107 17.81 0.93 -6.81
CA GLY A 107 18.82 0.41 -7.73
C GLY A 107 18.73 1.05 -9.12
N ASP A 108 19.75 0.84 -9.94
CA ASP A 108 19.86 1.45 -11.27
C ASP A 108 18.72 1.01 -12.23
N PRO A 109 18.38 1.82 -13.25
CA PRO A 109 17.48 1.39 -14.31
C PRO A 109 17.99 0.10 -14.98
N GLY A 110 17.10 -0.86 -15.21
CA GLY A 110 17.46 -2.13 -15.84
C GLY A 110 18.10 -3.20 -14.93
N ILE A 111 18.41 -2.89 -13.67
CA ILE A 111 19.00 -3.89 -12.72
C ILE A 111 18.05 -5.05 -12.37
N GLY A 112 16.76 -4.94 -12.74
CA GLY A 112 15.78 -6.01 -12.54
C GLY A 112 14.83 -5.82 -11.35
N LYS A 113 14.68 -4.60 -10.80
CA LYS A 113 13.76 -4.30 -9.68
C LYS A 113 12.33 -4.80 -9.93
N SER A 114 11.73 -4.39 -11.06
CA SER A 114 10.36 -4.80 -11.42
C SER A 114 10.28 -6.30 -11.69
N THR A 115 11.35 -6.92 -12.22
CA THR A 115 11.41 -8.38 -12.40
C THR A 115 11.38 -9.10 -11.05
N LEU A 116 12.19 -8.67 -10.09
CA LEU A 116 12.22 -9.24 -8.74
C LEU A 116 10.87 -9.08 -8.04
N LEU A 117 10.26 -7.89 -8.10
CA LEU A 117 8.95 -7.65 -7.51
C LEU A 117 7.87 -8.51 -8.16
N LEU A 118 7.88 -8.68 -9.48
CA LEU A 118 6.92 -9.52 -10.19
C LEU A 118 7.09 -11.01 -9.83
N GLN A 119 8.34 -11.46 -9.67
CA GLN A 119 8.68 -12.80 -9.19
C GLN A 119 8.16 -13.07 -7.78
N VAL A 120 8.37 -12.13 -6.85
CA VAL A 120 7.87 -12.21 -5.47
C VAL A 120 6.34 -12.17 -5.45
N ALA A 121 5.73 -11.29 -6.23
CA ALA A 121 4.28 -11.19 -6.36
C ALA A 121 3.67 -12.52 -6.82
N ASN A 122 4.29 -13.17 -7.80
CA ASN A 122 3.89 -14.49 -8.30
C ASN A 122 3.99 -15.59 -7.25
N GLN A 123 5.05 -15.61 -6.45
CA GLN A 123 5.17 -16.56 -5.35
C GLN A 123 4.14 -16.31 -4.23
N LEU A 124 3.90 -15.05 -3.89
CA LEU A 124 2.95 -14.66 -2.85
C LEU A 124 1.50 -14.90 -3.28
N ALA A 125 1.18 -14.68 -4.56
CA ALA A 125 -0.15 -14.86 -5.14
C ALA A 125 -0.71 -16.28 -4.93
N ALA A 126 0.15 -17.30 -4.85
CA ALA A 126 -0.25 -18.67 -4.56
C ALA A 126 -0.81 -18.87 -3.14
N ARG A 127 -0.60 -17.91 -2.22
CA ARG A 127 -0.95 -18.03 -0.79
C ARG A 127 -1.68 -16.82 -0.23
N GLN A 128 -1.60 -15.68 -0.91
CA GLN A 128 -2.07 -14.37 -0.45
C GLN A 128 -2.67 -13.62 -1.64
N ARG A 129 -3.58 -12.69 -1.38
CA ARG A 129 -4.05 -11.74 -2.42
C ARG A 129 -2.99 -10.66 -2.62
N VAL A 130 -2.61 -10.40 -3.87
CA VAL A 130 -1.54 -9.46 -4.21
C VAL A 130 -2.04 -8.48 -5.27
N LEU A 131 -1.96 -7.17 -4.98
CA LEU A 131 -2.25 -6.12 -5.95
C LEU A 131 -0.93 -5.60 -6.52
N TYR A 132 -0.71 -5.75 -7.83
CA TYR A 132 0.47 -5.22 -8.51
C TYR A 132 0.08 -3.97 -9.30
N VAL A 133 0.50 -2.80 -8.82
CA VAL A 133 0.23 -1.50 -9.46
C VAL A 133 1.48 -1.03 -10.20
N CYS A 134 1.33 -0.64 -11.46
CA CYS A 134 2.40 -0.11 -12.29
C CYS A 134 1.94 1.18 -12.97
N ALA A 135 2.83 2.16 -13.09
CA ALA A 135 2.60 3.37 -13.88
C ALA A 135 3.62 3.53 -15.03
N GLU A 136 4.58 2.62 -15.17
CA GLU A 136 5.63 2.68 -16.21
C GLU A 136 5.38 1.73 -17.39
N GLU A 137 4.63 0.65 -17.18
CA GLU A 137 4.35 -0.38 -18.18
C GLU A 137 2.84 -0.65 -18.21
N SER A 138 2.30 -0.97 -19.39
CA SER A 138 0.88 -1.34 -19.52
C SER A 138 0.59 -2.72 -18.93
N GLY A 139 -0.67 -2.97 -18.57
CA GLY A 139 -1.11 -4.28 -18.09
C GLY A 139 -0.76 -5.44 -19.04
N GLN A 140 -0.79 -5.21 -20.36
CA GLN A 140 -0.39 -6.20 -21.37
C GLN A 140 1.11 -6.53 -21.30
N GLN A 141 1.97 -5.52 -21.12
CA GLN A 141 3.41 -5.72 -20.98
C GLN A 141 3.74 -6.48 -19.70
N VAL A 142 3.10 -6.13 -18.59
CA VAL A 142 3.25 -6.83 -17.31
C VAL A 142 2.80 -8.30 -17.44
N LYS A 143 1.64 -8.55 -18.07
CA LYS A 143 1.13 -9.91 -18.32
C LYS A 143 2.12 -10.77 -19.12
N LEU A 144 2.72 -10.23 -20.18
CA LEU A 144 3.68 -10.98 -20.98
C LEU A 144 4.93 -11.37 -20.18
N ARG A 145 5.41 -10.48 -19.29
CA ARG A 145 6.53 -10.77 -18.39
C ARG A 145 6.16 -11.81 -17.34
N TRP A 146 4.98 -11.70 -16.77
CA TRP A 146 4.44 -12.68 -15.82
C TRP A 146 4.43 -14.08 -16.40
N GLN A 147 3.93 -14.23 -17.63
CA GLN A 147 3.88 -15.53 -18.32
C GLN A 147 5.27 -16.15 -18.54
N ARG A 148 6.30 -15.33 -18.78
CA ARG A 148 7.69 -15.81 -18.92
C ARG A 148 8.28 -16.28 -17.60
N LEU A 149 7.87 -15.67 -16.49
CA LEU A 149 8.30 -16.09 -15.16
C LEU A 149 7.65 -17.42 -14.75
N GLY A 150 6.45 -17.71 -15.26
CA GLY A 150 5.69 -18.94 -15.04
C GLY A 150 5.29 -19.16 -13.58
N PRO A 151 4.34 -20.05 -13.25
CA PRO A 151 4.12 -20.46 -11.86
C PRO A 151 5.39 -21.16 -11.40
N ILE A 152 6.10 -20.55 -10.45
CA ILE A 152 7.32 -21.16 -9.91
C ILE A 152 6.83 -22.25 -8.96
N GLY A 153 6.80 -23.48 -9.48
CA GLY A 153 6.55 -24.68 -8.70
C GLY A 153 7.46 -24.72 -7.48
N SER A 154 6.98 -25.38 -6.42
CA SER A 154 7.56 -25.50 -5.08
C SER A 154 8.92 -26.21 -5.01
N ASP A 155 9.77 -26.09 -6.03
CA ASP A 155 11.11 -26.64 -6.02
C ASP A 155 12.04 -25.64 -5.34
N GLY A 156 12.25 -25.91 -4.05
CA GLY A 156 13.02 -25.09 -3.13
C GLY A 156 14.39 -24.70 -3.67
N VAL A 157 14.64 -23.39 -3.64
CA VAL A 157 16.00 -22.86 -3.69
C VAL A 157 16.65 -23.14 -2.32
N GLY A 158 17.51 -24.17 -2.28
CA GLY A 158 18.56 -24.32 -1.26
C GLY A 158 18.71 -25.73 -0.68
N GLY A 159 19.80 -26.43 -1.02
CA GLY A 159 20.25 -27.60 -0.24
C GLY A 159 21.19 -28.55 -0.98
N SER A 160 22.49 -28.30 -0.89
CA SER A 160 23.54 -29.27 -1.17
C SER A 160 23.36 -30.56 -0.34
N GLY A 161 23.44 -31.73 -0.97
CA GLY A 161 23.89 -32.96 -0.29
C GLY A 161 23.05 -34.22 -0.45
N SER A 162 23.73 -35.26 -0.94
CA SER A 162 23.42 -36.70 -0.88
C SER A 162 22.43 -37.25 -1.91
N GLY A 163 22.98 -38.12 -2.77
CA GLY A 163 22.24 -38.79 -3.83
C GLY A 163 21.29 -39.87 -3.30
N SER A 164 20.17 -40.00 -3.98
CA SER A 164 19.43 -41.26 -4.04
C SER A 164 18.82 -41.42 -5.42
N LYS A 165 19.19 -42.52 -6.09
CA LYS A 165 18.73 -42.89 -7.43
C LYS A 165 17.22 -43.15 -7.39
N GLY A 166 16.43 -42.34 -8.09
CA GLY A 166 14.98 -42.52 -8.23
C GLY A 166 14.52 -42.22 -9.65
N LYS A 167 13.88 -43.21 -10.29
CA LYS A 167 13.42 -43.30 -11.69
C LYS A 167 12.92 -41.98 -12.32
N ARG A 168 13.52 -41.61 -13.45
CA ARG A 168 12.95 -40.68 -14.45
C ARG A 168 11.62 -41.24 -14.97
N GLN A 169 10.49 -40.66 -14.56
CA GLN A 169 9.25 -40.74 -15.31
C GLN A 169 9.13 -39.49 -16.18
N LYS A 170 9.03 -39.71 -17.50
CA LYS A 170 8.69 -38.67 -18.48
C LYS A 170 7.30 -38.12 -18.13
N ALA A 171 7.24 -36.97 -17.48
CA ALA A 171 6.02 -36.16 -17.45
C ALA A 171 5.88 -35.49 -18.83
N LYS A 172 4.77 -35.78 -19.50
CA LYS A 172 4.39 -35.13 -20.75
C LYS A 172 4.14 -33.64 -20.45
N ASN A 173 4.80 -32.76 -21.19
CA ASN A 173 4.42 -31.34 -21.25
C ASN A 173 3.09 -31.25 -22.01
N GLU A 174 1.99 -31.49 -21.32
CA GLU A 174 0.70 -30.93 -21.71
C GLU A 174 0.65 -29.52 -21.12
N VAL A 175 0.67 -28.53 -22.01
CA VAL A 175 0.33 -27.15 -21.66
C VAL A 175 -1.15 -27.19 -21.29
N VAL A 176 -1.42 -27.30 -19.99
CA VAL A 176 -2.76 -27.14 -19.46
C VAL A 176 -3.08 -25.64 -19.52
N GLU A 177 -3.66 -25.21 -20.63
CA GLU A 177 -4.32 -23.92 -20.76
C GLU A 177 -5.63 -23.98 -19.95
N ASP A 178 -5.53 -23.91 -18.62
CA ASP A 178 -6.70 -23.75 -17.77
C ASP A 178 -6.93 -22.26 -17.47
N PRO A 179 -7.90 -21.60 -18.16
CA PRO A 179 -8.21 -20.19 -17.94
C PRO A 179 -8.72 -19.88 -16.52
N GLU A 180 -9.19 -20.87 -15.74
CA GLU A 180 -9.71 -20.66 -14.38
C GLU A 180 -8.60 -20.55 -13.32
N ALA A 181 -7.39 -21.07 -13.59
CA ALA A 181 -6.26 -20.97 -12.67
C ALA A 181 -5.73 -19.53 -12.53
N TYR A 182 -5.99 -18.67 -13.52
CA TYR A 182 -5.52 -17.28 -13.57
C TYR A 182 -6.39 -16.33 -12.73
N GLU A 183 -7.69 -16.59 -12.62
CA GLU A 183 -8.61 -15.85 -11.75
C GLU A 183 -8.43 -16.22 -10.27
N ALA A 184 -7.96 -17.44 -9.98
CA ALA A 184 -7.71 -17.92 -8.62
C ALA A 184 -6.45 -17.34 -7.96
N ALA A 185 -5.50 -16.79 -8.74
CA ALA A 185 -4.23 -16.25 -8.23
C ALA A 185 -4.33 -14.80 -7.71
N GLY A 186 -5.48 -14.12 -7.88
CA GLY A 186 -5.77 -12.87 -7.19
C GLY A 186 -4.81 -11.70 -7.47
N VAL A 187 -4.14 -11.69 -8.63
CA VAL A 187 -3.31 -10.57 -9.09
C VAL A 187 -4.09 -9.74 -10.09
N GLU A 188 -4.72 -8.69 -9.59
CA GLU A 188 -5.26 -7.64 -10.44
C GLU A 188 -4.11 -6.69 -10.80
N ALA A 189 -3.77 -6.61 -12.08
CA ALA A 189 -2.93 -5.55 -12.60
C ALA A 189 -3.85 -4.38 -12.97
N VAL A 190 -3.76 -3.29 -12.22
CA VAL A 190 -4.52 -2.07 -12.50
C VAL A 190 -3.60 -1.12 -13.25
N ASP A 191 -3.96 -0.82 -14.50
CA ASP A 191 -3.38 0.33 -15.22
C ASP A 191 -3.87 1.62 -14.54
N ALA A 192 -2.93 2.50 -14.20
CA ALA A 192 -3.23 3.82 -13.64
C ALA A 192 -3.66 4.82 -14.71
#